data_AF-A0A1I6HZI7-F1
#
_entry.id   AF-A0A1I6HZI7-F1
#
_cell.length_a   1.000
_cell.length_b   1.000
_cell.length_c   1.000
_cell.angle_alpha   90.00
_cell.angle_beta   90.00
_cell.angle_gamma   90.00
#
_symmetry.space_group_name_H-M   'P 1'
#
loop_
_entity.id
_entity.type
_entity.pdbx_description
1 polymer ?
#
loop_
_entity_poly.entity_id
_entity_poly.type
_entity_poly.pdbx_seq_one_letter_code
_entity_poly.pdbx_strand_id
1 'polypeptide(L)'
;MKESYFLHWTKRCCAGAALTLMFVAQSQAQAIDFSVKAGSVHVAQSHVMNADGAEGPNDGAQPVIVGNRDLLFKVNFVADQSGITPDQFMAWLTVYNDGLPEGQSFALDDPLAMTELPVSYDNDPVTMIHTFDDSYSVMIPGNLIKPGLRWTLHWALPDNNNRVLAAHQLKSPTLTVNPPVSYALTMIDIEWFEPQFTGYPAGFWDEMAQKLPITELDLRQPPPVLFTKVAMPGSGAQLPQVVSSSADFTANITTGSSLGRGEAWVDELRRAPGDNGYELSNFGIANHASVGGNGSKGNNGYFFVTKAKPNNKGLVLHEMGHSLDVFHWATSNAAYPYRDPDKDGPITYETYLGLSTGSRTHNVHGGPYWTYDTRNVGVAGTNKGTFIAPWVDSDGDGNPDFWKASPMQGGGAADKDDGFEVTKFSDYEINHILGILNDKAYWFDTQHEWISNESWEGPGWYWGSNGGQHFTGDGLGRPIASNMDVYSLLISASMASDNGAVPFALAYPPIGPYKANVRTLFDPTLPADMSALAATGQCPVNGCDLTLRVVQGGQTSHYVLAQDWNTNLPYSNADSFIDEAINLPASAGIITSVEVLLTDNAETYTNIGDFPASPVVLNQGAWPYP
;
A
#
# COMPACT_ATOMS: atom_id res chain seq x y z
N MET A 1 53.60 -0.03 -77.18
CA MET A 1 52.67 0.84 -77.91
C MET A 1 52.20 1.91 -76.93
N LYS A 2 52.55 3.16 -77.25
CA LYS A 2 51.98 4.46 -76.84
C LYS A 2 51.64 4.70 -75.36
N GLU A 3 51.95 5.82 -74.74
CA GLU A 3 52.69 7.07 -75.01
C GLU A 3 52.64 7.76 -73.61
N SER A 4 53.75 8.17 -72.98
CA SER A 4 54.44 9.48 -73.18
C SER A 4 53.53 10.65 -72.74
N TYR A 5 53.92 11.64 -71.93
CA TYR A 5 55.12 12.50 -71.89
C TYR A 5 55.21 13.14 -70.47
N PHE A 6 56.38 13.28 -69.81
CA PHE A 6 57.42 14.32 -69.99
C PHE A 6 56.87 15.76 -69.80
N LEU A 7 57.52 16.75 -69.18
CA LEU A 7 58.90 17.07 -68.82
C LEU A 7 58.75 18.26 -67.81
N HIS A 8 59.32 18.23 -66.60
CA HIS A 8 60.61 18.83 -66.25
C HIS A 8 60.74 20.36 -66.45
N TRP A 9 61.25 21.02 -65.41
CA TRP A 9 62.40 21.94 -65.32
C TRP A 9 62.14 22.95 -64.18
N THR A 10 63.05 23.36 -63.30
CA THR A 10 64.34 22.95 -62.73
C THR A 10 64.87 24.20 -61.98
N LYS A 11 65.92 23.99 -61.16
CA LYS A 11 66.95 24.98 -60.73
C LYS A 11 66.49 25.89 -59.59
N ARG A 12 67.28 26.18 -58.56
CA ARG A 12 68.71 26.04 -58.16
C ARG A 12 68.69 26.47 -56.67
N CYS A 13 69.62 26.26 -55.75
CA CYS A 13 70.99 25.79 -55.72
C CYS A 13 71.31 25.58 -54.21
N CYS A 14 72.12 24.55 -53.91
CA CYS A 14 73.22 24.56 -52.95
C CYS A 14 73.00 25.14 -51.53
N ALA A 15 73.04 24.25 -50.53
CA ALA A 15 74.21 24.05 -49.65
C ALA A 15 73.80 23.85 -48.19
N GLY A 16 74.47 22.91 -47.53
CA GLY A 16 74.59 22.89 -46.07
C GLY A 16 73.94 21.70 -45.40
N ALA A 17 74.76 20.70 -45.12
CA ALA A 17 74.43 19.51 -44.36
C ALA A 17 74.09 19.85 -42.89
N ALA A 18 73.02 19.26 -42.39
CA ALA A 18 72.93 18.73 -41.03
C ALA A 18 71.71 17.82 -40.98
N LEU A 19 71.95 16.51 -41.01
CA LEU A 19 70.96 15.48 -40.73
C LEU A 19 70.56 15.63 -39.26
N THR A 20 69.60 16.50 -38.98
CA THR A 20 68.98 16.57 -37.65
C THR A 20 67.91 15.48 -37.63
N LEU A 21 68.22 14.37 -36.98
CA LEU A 21 67.18 13.46 -36.48
C LEU A 21 66.22 14.32 -35.66
N MET A 22 65.07 14.69 -36.22
CA MET A 22 63.93 15.07 -35.42
C MET A 22 63.40 13.79 -34.78
N PHE A 23 63.88 13.50 -33.57
CA PHE A 23 63.05 12.84 -32.59
C PHE A 23 61.83 13.75 -32.38
N VAL A 24 60.77 13.52 -33.16
CA VAL A 24 59.43 13.84 -32.67
C VAL A 24 59.21 12.81 -31.57
N ALA A 25 59.49 13.21 -30.33
CA ALA A 25 58.90 12.56 -29.19
C ALA A 25 57.38 12.75 -29.34
N GLN A 26 56.74 11.81 -30.04
CA GLN A 26 55.39 11.43 -29.67
C GLN A 26 55.53 11.00 -28.21
N SER A 27 55.25 11.92 -27.28
CA SER A 27 54.70 11.49 -26.01
C SER A 27 53.43 10.75 -26.41
N GLN A 28 53.55 9.45 -26.60
CA GLN A 28 52.45 8.56 -26.32
C GLN A 28 52.09 8.93 -24.89
N ALA A 29 51.06 9.77 -24.73
CA ALA A 29 50.18 9.62 -23.61
C ALA A 29 49.75 8.16 -23.74
N GLN A 30 50.48 7.27 -23.06
CA GLN A 30 49.99 5.95 -22.78
C GLN A 30 48.59 6.22 -22.25
N ALA A 31 47.59 5.77 -23.00
CA ALA A 31 46.26 5.64 -22.43
C ALA A 31 46.51 4.88 -21.13
N ILE A 32 46.39 5.57 -20.00
CA ILE A 32 46.47 4.94 -18.69
C ILE A 32 45.26 4.02 -18.72
N ASP A 33 45.52 2.74 -18.97
CA ASP A 33 44.50 1.70 -18.97
C ASP A 33 43.92 1.71 -17.56
N PHE A 34 42.67 2.13 -17.46
CA PHE A 34 42.14 2.66 -16.23
C PHE A 34 41.69 1.51 -15.34
N SER A 35 42.21 1.49 -14.11
CA SER A 35 42.13 0.36 -13.20
C SER A 35 40.86 0.31 -12.35
N VAL A 36 39.77 0.99 -12.71
CA VAL A 36 38.50 0.99 -11.93
C VAL A 36 37.31 0.77 -12.86
N LYS A 37 36.44 -0.17 -12.48
CA LYS A 37 35.21 -0.53 -13.20
C LYS A 37 34.02 -0.49 -12.26
N ALA A 38 32.82 -0.22 -12.79
CA ALA A 38 31.59 -0.51 -12.07
C ALA A 38 31.44 -2.03 -11.95
N GLY A 39 31.46 -2.56 -10.73
CA GLY A 39 31.32 -3.99 -10.43
C GLY A 39 29.86 -4.42 -10.49
N SER A 40 29.02 -3.83 -9.64
CA SER A 40 27.57 -4.05 -9.62
C SER A 40 26.82 -2.72 -9.47
N VAL A 41 25.64 -2.65 -10.08
CA VAL A 41 24.79 -1.46 -10.03
C VAL A 41 23.39 -1.88 -9.65
N HIS A 42 22.85 -1.24 -8.61
CA HIS A 42 21.54 -1.53 -8.07
C HIS A 42 20.70 -0.28 -7.92
N VAL A 43 19.39 -0.48 -7.91
CA VAL A 43 18.43 0.54 -7.53
C VAL A 43 17.48 0.00 -6.47
N ALA A 44 16.87 0.86 -5.65
CA ALA A 44 15.95 0.41 -4.61
C ALA A 44 14.86 1.43 -4.26
N GLN A 45 13.63 0.95 -4.04
CA GLN A 45 12.52 1.71 -3.45
C GLN A 45 11.90 0.96 -2.27
N SER A 46 11.33 -0.21 -2.55
CA SER A 46 10.87 -1.18 -1.55
C SER A 46 11.82 -2.37 -1.50
N HIS A 47 12.29 -2.84 -2.66
CA HIS A 47 13.25 -3.92 -2.80
C HIS A 47 14.46 -3.45 -3.59
N VAL A 48 15.62 -4.05 -3.31
CA VAL A 48 16.85 -3.82 -4.05
C VAL A 48 16.85 -4.69 -5.30
N MET A 49 17.17 -4.11 -6.45
CA MET A 49 17.18 -4.77 -7.75
C MET A 49 18.39 -4.36 -8.58
N ASN A 50 18.75 -5.18 -9.56
CA ASN A 50 19.77 -4.84 -10.53
C ASN A 50 19.31 -3.69 -11.42
N ALA A 51 20.20 -2.72 -11.65
CA ALA A 51 19.87 -1.50 -12.38
C ALA A 51 19.85 -1.65 -13.91
N ASP A 52 20.22 -2.82 -14.42
CA ASP A 52 20.14 -3.20 -15.84
C ASP A 52 18.83 -3.94 -16.18
N GLY A 53 17.97 -4.20 -15.21
CA GLY A 53 16.72 -4.94 -15.39
C GLY A 53 16.93 -6.40 -15.79
N ALA A 54 18.14 -6.95 -15.60
CA ALA A 54 18.40 -8.37 -15.84
C ALA A 54 17.50 -9.22 -14.93
N GLU A 55 16.79 -10.17 -15.54
CA GLU A 55 15.91 -11.10 -14.85
C GLU A 55 16.71 -11.82 -13.75
N GLY A 56 16.25 -11.66 -12.52
CA GLY A 56 16.60 -12.56 -11.43
C GLY A 56 16.25 -14.00 -11.81
N PRO A 57 16.83 -15.00 -11.13
CA PRO A 57 16.84 -16.40 -11.55
C PRO A 57 15.47 -17.11 -11.67
N ASN A 58 14.35 -16.42 -11.45
CA ASN A 58 13.00 -16.95 -11.61
C ASN A 58 12.18 -16.06 -12.57
N ASP A 59 11.81 -16.65 -13.72
CA ASP A 59 11.01 -16.08 -14.82
C ASP A 59 9.61 -15.56 -14.38
N GLY A 60 9.52 -14.39 -13.75
CA GLY A 60 8.24 -13.68 -13.71
C GLY A 60 7.97 -12.65 -12.62
N ALA A 61 8.84 -12.48 -11.62
CA ALA A 61 8.70 -11.43 -10.62
C ALA A 61 10.01 -10.65 -10.49
N GLN A 62 10.00 -9.40 -10.91
CA GLN A 62 11.08 -8.43 -10.66
C GLN A 62 10.56 -7.38 -9.69
N PRO A 63 11.37 -6.91 -8.73
CA PRO A 63 11.04 -5.69 -8.00
C PRO A 63 10.59 -4.58 -8.94
N VAL A 64 9.52 -3.89 -8.55
CA VAL A 64 8.87 -2.87 -9.37
C VAL A 64 9.30 -1.47 -8.97
N ILE A 65 9.48 -0.61 -9.98
CA ILE A 65 9.67 0.83 -9.79
C ILE A 65 8.31 1.50 -9.90
N VAL A 66 7.95 2.27 -8.87
CA VAL A 66 6.74 3.09 -8.79
C VAL A 66 7.11 4.54 -9.09
N GLY A 67 6.37 5.17 -10.00
CA GLY A 67 6.54 6.57 -10.37
C GLY A 67 6.34 7.52 -9.19
N ASN A 68 6.94 8.71 -9.27
CA ASN A 68 6.88 9.75 -8.22
C ASN A 68 7.39 9.33 -6.83
N ARG A 69 8.04 8.17 -6.68
CA ARG A 69 8.65 7.74 -5.43
C ARG A 69 10.17 7.81 -5.55
N ASP A 70 10.84 8.30 -4.51
CA ASP A 70 12.30 8.39 -4.48
C ASP A 70 12.94 7.02 -4.78
N LEU A 71 14.04 7.02 -5.52
CA LEU A 71 14.76 5.82 -5.95
C LEU A 71 16.21 5.92 -5.49
N LEU A 72 16.66 4.99 -4.66
CA LEU A 72 18.08 4.83 -4.39
C LEU A 72 18.77 4.31 -5.65
N PHE A 73 19.91 4.90 -6.00
CA PHE A 73 20.89 4.32 -6.89
C PHE A 73 22.15 3.97 -6.09
N LYS A 74 22.64 2.74 -6.25
CA LYS A 74 23.85 2.21 -5.58
C LYS A 74 24.78 1.63 -6.64
N VAL A 75 26.07 1.93 -6.55
CA VAL A 75 27.10 1.27 -7.36
C VAL A 75 28.29 0.87 -6.51
N ASN A 76 28.75 -0.36 -6.70
CA ASN A 76 29.99 -0.86 -6.16
C ASN A 76 31.06 -0.76 -7.26
N PHE A 77 32.14 -0.03 -7.00
CA PHE A 77 33.28 0.03 -7.92
C PHE A 77 34.33 -0.99 -7.51
N VAL A 78 34.96 -1.62 -8.50
CA VAL A 78 36.08 -2.54 -8.30
C VAL A 78 37.33 -2.03 -8.99
N ALA A 79 38.47 -2.29 -8.38
CA ALA A 79 39.77 -1.95 -8.93
C ALA A 79 40.47 -3.18 -9.54
N ASP A 80 41.16 -3.01 -10.67
CA ASP A 80 41.97 -4.08 -11.26
C ASP A 80 43.23 -4.40 -10.40
N GLN A 81 43.54 -3.55 -9.42
CA GLN A 81 44.68 -3.68 -8.49
C GLN A 81 44.41 -2.92 -7.18
N SER A 82 45.00 -3.39 -6.07
CA SER A 82 44.85 -2.79 -4.73
C SER A 82 45.49 -1.39 -4.64
N GLY A 83 45.05 -0.58 -3.66
CA GLY A 83 45.64 0.72 -3.37
C GLY A 83 44.97 1.94 -4.01
N ILE A 84 43.83 1.75 -4.70
CA ILE A 84 42.99 2.87 -5.16
C ILE A 84 42.00 3.21 -4.07
N THR A 85 42.02 4.45 -3.61
CA THR A 85 41.18 4.92 -2.51
C THR A 85 39.95 5.68 -3.03
N PRO A 86 38.84 5.72 -2.27
CA PRO A 86 37.61 6.39 -2.73
C PRO A 86 37.80 7.86 -3.11
N ASP A 87 38.57 8.60 -2.32
CA ASP A 87 38.88 10.02 -2.50
C ASP A 87 39.71 10.32 -3.76
N GLN A 88 40.27 9.30 -4.41
CA GLN A 88 41.05 9.46 -5.63
C GLN A 88 40.19 9.57 -6.89
N PHE A 89 38.90 9.21 -6.87
CA PHE A 89 38.06 9.29 -8.07
C PHE A 89 36.70 9.93 -7.79
N MET A 90 36.14 10.55 -8.82
CA MET A 90 34.83 11.19 -8.78
C MET A 90 33.82 10.33 -9.53
N ALA A 91 32.60 10.22 -9.01
CA ALA A 91 31.48 9.56 -9.68
C ALA A 91 30.21 10.41 -9.64
N TRP A 92 29.45 10.40 -10.73
CA TRP A 92 28.17 11.11 -10.83
C TRP A 92 27.20 10.35 -11.73
N LEU A 93 25.92 10.49 -11.44
CA LEU A 93 24.83 9.88 -12.20
C LEU A 93 24.07 10.96 -12.96
N THR A 94 23.83 10.73 -14.25
CA THR A 94 22.89 11.55 -15.04
C THR A 94 21.64 10.74 -15.30
N VAL A 95 20.48 11.24 -14.83
CA VAL A 95 19.17 10.61 -14.97
C VAL A 95 18.39 11.29 -16.08
N TYR A 96 17.73 10.52 -16.93
CA TYR A 96 16.87 10.99 -18.01
C TYR A 96 15.49 10.34 -17.89
N ASN A 97 14.48 10.99 -18.45
CA ASN A 97 13.17 10.41 -18.70
C ASN A 97 12.56 11.05 -19.96
N ASP A 98 11.36 10.64 -20.37
CA ASP A 98 10.75 11.16 -21.60
C ASP A 98 10.42 12.67 -21.54
N GLY A 99 10.19 13.20 -20.33
CA GLY A 99 10.00 14.63 -20.07
C GLY A 99 11.30 15.40 -19.79
N LEU A 100 12.44 14.71 -19.67
CA LEU A 100 13.75 15.28 -19.33
C LEU A 100 14.83 14.72 -20.28
N PRO A 101 14.83 15.15 -21.56
CA PRO A 101 15.75 14.60 -22.57
C PRO A 101 17.21 15.03 -22.36
N GLU A 102 17.46 16.21 -21.76
CA GLU A 102 18.82 16.71 -21.46
C GLU A 102 19.43 16.03 -20.23
N GLY A 103 18.59 15.39 -19.41
CA GLY A 103 18.99 14.73 -18.16
C GLY A 103 19.30 15.69 -17.02
N GLN A 104 19.39 15.14 -15.82
CA GLN A 104 19.80 15.84 -14.60
C GLN A 104 20.90 15.04 -13.91
N SER A 105 22.00 15.72 -13.56
CA SER A 105 23.18 15.08 -12.96
C SER A 105 23.21 15.25 -11.44
N PHE A 106 23.69 14.21 -10.76
CA PHE A 106 23.87 14.15 -9.32
C PHE A 106 25.26 13.60 -9.00
N ALA A 107 25.99 14.24 -8.10
CA ALA A 107 27.18 13.62 -7.52
C ALA A 107 26.76 12.40 -6.69
N LEU A 108 27.58 11.34 -6.72
CA LEU A 108 27.38 10.22 -5.82
C LEU A 108 28.01 10.54 -4.46
N ASP A 109 27.34 10.14 -3.40
CA ASP A 109 27.89 10.14 -2.05
C ASP A 109 28.94 9.04 -1.92
N ASP A 110 30.07 9.39 -1.29
CA ASP A 110 31.16 8.47 -1.04
C ASP A 110 30.77 7.41 0.03
N PRO A 111 31.37 6.21 -0.06
CA PRO A 111 31.20 5.16 0.95
C PRO A 111 31.74 5.58 2.32
N LEU A 112 31.06 5.19 3.39
CA LEU A 112 31.34 5.72 4.74
C LEU A 112 32.59 5.14 5.41
N ALA A 113 32.92 3.88 5.14
CA ALA A 113 33.98 3.16 5.84
C ALA A 113 35.06 2.58 4.91
N MET A 114 34.92 2.75 3.60
CA MET A 114 35.85 2.17 2.63
C MET A 114 37.17 2.96 2.61
N THR A 115 38.28 2.26 2.84
CA THR A 115 39.63 2.84 2.73
C THR A 115 40.27 2.58 1.36
N GLU A 116 39.93 1.47 0.72
CA GLU A 116 40.39 1.09 -0.63
C GLU A 116 39.27 0.41 -1.41
N LEU A 117 39.27 0.58 -2.73
CA LEU A 117 38.35 -0.14 -3.62
C LEU A 117 38.66 -1.64 -3.64
N PRO A 118 37.63 -2.51 -3.56
CA PRO A 118 37.82 -3.94 -3.64
C PRO A 118 38.29 -4.37 -5.04
N VAL A 119 39.07 -5.44 -5.13
CA VAL A 119 39.52 -6.00 -6.43
C VAL A 119 38.53 -6.96 -7.07
N SER A 120 37.57 -7.42 -6.28
CA SER A 120 36.48 -8.30 -6.71
C SER A 120 35.25 -7.99 -5.87
N TYR A 121 34.08 -8.20 -6.44
CA TYR A 121 32.82 -8.00 -5.75
C TYR A 121 31.93 -9.22 -5.98
N ASP A 122 31.32 -9.74 -4.91
CA ASP A 122 30.35 -10.82 -5.02
C ASP A 122 28.97 -10.24 -5.32
N ASN A 123 28.45 -10.53 -6.51
CA ASN A 123 27.17 -10.02 -7.00
C ASN A 123 26.07 -11.08 -6.98
N ASP A 124 26.29 -12.18 -6.26
CA ASP A 124 25.25 -13.14 -6.00
C ASP A 124 24.18 -12.46 -5.11
N PRO A 125 22.91 -12.40 -5.55
CA PRO A 125 21.84 -11.68 -4.84
C PRO A 125 21.59 -12.19 -3.40
N VAL A 126 22.18 -13.33 -3.05
CA VAL A 126 21.98 -14.02 -1.79
C VAL A 126 23.10 -13.77 -0.79
N THR A 127 24.35 -13.85 -1.24
CA THR A 127 25.53 -13.60 -0.39
C THR A 127 25.90 -12.13 -0.38
N MET A 128 25.38 -11.33 -1.31
CA MET A 128 25.56 -9.89 -1.35
C MET A 128 25.01 -9.23 -0.08
N ILE A 129 25.90 -8.52 0.62
CA ILE A 129 25.56 -7.67 1.76
C ILE A 129 25.40 -6.23 1.26
N HIS A 130 24.20 -5.68 1.38
CA HIS A 130 23.97 -4.28 1.01
C HIS A 130 24.26 -3.33 2.18
N THR A 131 25.26 -2.46 2.00
CA THR A 131 25.56 -1.39 2.96
C THR A 131 25.84 -0.07 2.24
N PHE A 132 25.96 1.01 3.00
CA PHE A 132 26.52 2.29 2.52
C PHE A 132 28.02 2.41 2.76
N ASP A 133 28.61 1.43 3.44
CA ASP A 133 30.03 1.42 3.79
C ASP A 133 30.89 0.94 2.63
N ASP A 134 30.31 0.16 1.71
CA ASP A 134 30.97 -0.49 0.58
C ASP A 134 30.62 0.13 -0.78
N SER A 135 29.79 1.19 -0.81
CA SER A 135 29.18 1.66 -2.05
C SER A 135 29.05 3.15 -2.20
N TYR A 136 29.08 3.58 -3.45
CA TYR A 136 28.69 4.92 -3.86
C TYR A 136 27.20 4.94 -4.09
N SER A 137 26.53 6.00 -3.65
CA SER A 137 25.08 6.03 -3.69
C SER A 137 24.52 7.42 -3.96
N VAL A 138 23.28 7.50 -4.45
CA VAL A 138 22.53 8.75 -4.50
C VAL A 138 21.04 8.45 -4.43
N MET A 139 20.28 9.32 -3.77
CA MET A 139 18.83 9.31 -3.84
C MET A 139 18.37 10.16 -5.04
N ILE A 140 17.72 9.52 -6.00
CA ILE A 140 17.09 10.19 -7.13
C ILE A 140 15.70 10.66 -6.68
N PRO A 141 15.40 11.97 -6.77
CA PRO A 141 14.10 12.51 -6.38
C PRO A 141 12.94 11.89 -7.18
N GLY A 142 11.84 11.59 -6.49
CA GLY A 142 10.68 10.90 -7.04
C GLY A 142 10.07 11.61 -8.25
N ASN A 143 10.09 12.94 -8.29
CA ASN A 143 9.59 13.71 -9.42
C ASN A 143 10.32 13.42 -10.76
N LEU A 144 11.51 12.81 -10.71
CA LEU A 144 12.26 12.37 -11.89
C LEU A 144 11.99 10.90 -12.28
N ILE A 145 11.35 10.13 -11.40
CA ILE A 145 11.00 8.72 -11.62
C ILE A 145 9.70 8.67 -12.42
N LYS A 146 9.86 8.59 -13.74
CA LYS A 146 8.83 8.74 -14.77
C LYS A 146 9.06 7.75 -15.92
N PRO A 147 8.07 7.52 -16.81
CA PRO A 147 8.27 6.77 -18.05
C PRO A 147 9.51 7.21 -18.83
N GLY A 148 10.18 6.24 -19.44
CA GLY A 148 11.43 6.45 -20.16
C GLY A 148 12.66 6.64 -19.27
N LEU A 149 12.52 6.36 -17.95
CA LEU A 149 13.61 6.43 -16.99
C LEU A 149 14.82 5.65 -17.49
N ARG A 150 15.95 6.33 -17.59
CA ARG A 150 17.25 5.75 -17.94
C ARG A 150 18.34 6.58 -17.28
N TRP A 151 19.51 6.00 -17.12
CA TRP A 151 20.62 6.68 -16.45
C TRP A 151 21.93 6.46 -17.19
N THR A 152 22.86 7.37 -16.95
CA THR A 152 24.27 7.25 -17.33
C THR A 152 25.11 7.51 -16.11
N LEU A 153 25.79 6.47 -15.64
CA LEU A 153 26.79 6.57 -14.59
C LEU A 153 28.10 7.02 -15.22
N HIS A 154 28.76 7.99 -14.60
CA HIS A 154 30.06 8.49 -15.01
C HIS A 154 31.04 8.39 -13.85
N TRP A 155 32.31 8.06 -14.15
CA TRP A 155 33.39 8.10 -13.17
C TRP A 155 34.72 8.47 -13.80
N ALA A 156 35.59 9.10 -13.03
CA ALA A 156 36.90 9.58 -13.48
C ALA A 156 37.92 9.70 -12.33
N LEU A 157 39.19 9.45 -12.61
CA LEU A 157 40.33 9.72 -11.73
C LEU A 157 40.84 11.11 -12.15
N PRO A 158 40.71 12.14 -11.30
CA PRO A 158 41.32 13.43 -11.55
C PRO A 158 42.85 13.29 -11.50
N ASP A 159 43.56 14.09 -12.29
CA ASP A 159 44.99 14.29 -12.07
C ASP A 159 45.24 15.15 -10.82
N ASN A 160 46.52 15.34 -10.47
CA ASN A 160 46.95 16.19 -9.35
C ASN A 160 46.53 17.68 -9.49
N ASN A 161 45.95 18.09 -10.63
CA ASN A 161 45.38 19.42 -10.88
C ASN A 161 43.86 19.39 -11.03
N ASN A 162 43.20 18.32 -10.58
CA ASN A 162 41.76 18.09 -10.68
C ASN A 162 41.21 18.06 -12.13
N ARG A 163 42.05 17.74 -13.12
CA ARG A 163 41.62 17.53 -14.50
C ARG A 163 41.21 16.08 -14.71
N VAL A 164 40.01 15.88 -15.26
CA VAL A 164 39.51 14.57 -15.68
C VAL A 164 40.38 14.04 -16.82
N LEU A 165 41.20 13.03 -16.56
CA LEU A 165 42.11 12.45 -17.55
C LEU A 165 41.40 11.47 -18.50
N ALA A 166 40.42 10.73 -17.97
CA ALA A 166 39.53 9.83 -18.71
C ALA A 166 38.21 9.70 -17.94
N ALA A 167 37.08 9.92 -18.61
CA ALA A 167 35.76 9.67 -18.04
C ALA A 167 35.20 8.38 -18.63
N HIS A 168 34.89 7.43 -17.77
CA HIS A 168 34.12 6.25 -18.15
C HIS A 168 32.64 6.54 -18.04
N GLN A 169 31.85 5.78 -18.80
CA GLN A 169 30.41 5.82 -18.67
C GLN A 169 29.82 4.42 -18.77
N LEU A 170 28.79 4.17 -17.97
CA LEU A 170 27.92 3.02 -18.09
C LEU A 170 26.50 3.55 -18.28
N LYS A 171 25.83 3.04 -19.32
CA LYS A 171 24.46 3.45 -19.67
C LYS A 171 23.51 2.33 -19.32
N SER A 172 22.36 2.69 -18.77
CA SER A 172 21.28 1.75 -18.50
C SER A 172 20.46 1.48 -19.77
N PRO A 173 19.75 0.34 -19.82
CA PRO A 173 18.54 0.26 -20.61
C PRO A 173 17.45 1.18 -20.04
N THR A 174 16.38 1.38 -20.81
CA THR A 174 15.17 2.04 -20.27
C THR A 174 14.53 1.14 -19.22
N LEU A 175 14.29 1.69 -18.03
CA LEU A 175 13.64 1.00 -16.93
C LEU A 175 12.12 1.13 -17.02
N THR A 176 11.41 0.06 -16.68
CA THR A 176 9.95 0.07 -16.56
C THR A 176 9.55 0.81 -15.28
N VAL A 177 8.79 1.89 -15.43
CA VAL A 177 8.26 2.69 -14.31
C VAL A 177 6.75 2.60 -14.31
N ASN A 178 6.21 1.96 -13.27
CA ASN A 178 4.78 1.86 -13.03
C ASN A 178 4.20 3.23 -12.64
N PRO A 179 2.89 3.45 -12.83
CA PRO A 179 2.25 4.68 -12.39
C PRO A 179 2.42 4.89 -10.88
N PRO A 180 2.42 6.15 -10.41
CA PRO A 180 2.32 6.47 -9.00
C PRO A 180 0.98 5.99 -8.47
N VAL A 181 1.02 5.22 -7.40
CA VAL A 181 -0.18 4.69 -6.75
C VAL A 181 -0.29 5.33 -5.37
N SER A 182 -1.38 6.06 -5.13
CA SER A 182 -1.78 6.44 -3.77
C SER A 182 -2.78 5.40 -3.26
N TYR A 183 -2.54 4.88 -2.06
CA TYR A 183 -3.37 3.87 -1.44
C TYR A 183 -4.16 4.49 -0.29
N ALA A 184 -5.47 4.62 -0.49
CA ALA A 184 -6.37 5.11 0.54
C ALA A 184 -6.76 3.98 1.49
N LEU A 185 -6.49 4.16 2.78
CA LEU A 185 -6.85 3.21 3.83
C LEU A 185 -7.67 3.92 4.90
N THR A 186 -8.94 3.55 5.01
CA THR A 186 -9.76 3.95 6.17
C THR A 186 -9.58 2.92 7.27
N MET A 187 -9.08 3.35 8.43
CA MET A 187 -8.79 2.46 9.55
C MET A 187 -9.59 2.90 10.78
N ILE A 188 -10.61 2.14 11.16
CA ILE A 188 -11.44 2.44 12.34
C ILE A 188 -11.04 1.53 13.50
N ASP A 189 -10.65 2.16 14.60
CA ASP A 189 -10.38 1.48 15.86
C ASP A 189 -11.67 1.43 16.70
N ILE A 190 -12.19 0.22 16.94
CA ILE A 190 -13.40 0.00 17.74
C ILE A 190 -13.02 -0.67 19.05
N GLU A 191 -13.32 0.00 20.15
CA GLU A 191 -13.15 -0.49 21.52
C GLU A 191 -14.48 -1.02 22.05
N TRP A 192 -14.44 -2.12 22.80
CA TRP A 192 -15.65 -2.82 23.24
C TRP A 192 -15.75 -2.77 24.75
N PHE A 193 -16.88 -2.26 25.24
CA PHE A 193 -17.28 -2.14 26.65
C PHE A 193 -16.41 -1.19 27.48
N GLU A 194 -15.09 -1.21 27.31
CA GLU A 194 -14.12 -0.38 28.03
C GLU A 194 -12.98 0.05 27.10
N PRO A 195 -12.39 1.25 27.28
CA PRO A 195 -11.20 1.68 26.56
C PRO A 195 -9.99 0.76 26.84
N GLN A 196 -9.28 0.37 25.78
CA GLN A 196 -8.14 -0.56 25.78
C GLN A 196 -7.03 -0.15 24.80
N PHE A 197 -7.34 0.65 23.78
CA PHE A 197 -6.41 1.02 22.73
C PHE A 197 -5.50 2.16 23.17
N THR A 198 -4.20 1.92 23.08
CA THR A 198 -3.17 2.89 23.47
C THR A 198 -2.58 3.64 22.27
N GLY A 199 -3.15 3.47 21.08
CA GLY A 199 -2.58 3.98 19.83
C GLY A 199 -1.59 3.01 19.18
N TYR A 200 -1.33 3.24 17.89
CA TYR A 200 -0.21 2.63 17.18
C TYR A 200 1.11 3.30 17.59
N PRO A 201 2.25 2.57 17.56
CA PRO A 201 3.56 3.18 17.77
C PRO A 201 3.83 4.33 16.80
N ALA A 202 4.62 5.31 17.24
CA ALA A 202 5.08 6.36 16.35
C ALA A 202 5.84 5.75 15.15
N GLY A 203 5.54 6.23 13.94
CA GLY A 203 6.15 5.74 12.71
C GLY A 203 5.63 4.39 12.20
N PHE A 204 4.62 3.80 12.85
CA PHE A 204 4.05 2.50 12.42
C PHE A 204 3.46 2.56 11.00
N TRP A 205 2.63 3.57 10.71
CA TRP A 205 2.01 3.70 9.38
C TRP A 205 3.01 4.12 8.31
N ASP A 206 4.01 4.92 8.68
CA ASP A 206 5.14 5.21 7.79
C ASP A 206 5.89 3.92 7.43
N GLU A 207 6.08 3.01 8.40
CA GLU A 207 6.68 1.69 8.15
C GLU A 207 5.88 0.88 7.15
N MET A 208 4.57 0.80 7.40
CA MET A 208 3.62 0.04 6.58
C MET A 208 3.64 0.55 5.13
N ALA A 209 3.69 1.87 4.94
CA ALA A 209 3.80 2.47 3.61
C ALA A 209 5.09 2.05 2.87
N GLN A 210 6.22 1.91 3.57
CA GLN A 210 7.46 1.44 2.95
C GLN A 210 7.38 -0.02 2.47
N LYS A 211 6.57 -0.85 3.12
CA LYS A 211 6.37 -2.26 2.77
C LYS A 211 5.45 -2.47 1.56
N LEU A 212 4.85 -1.42 1.00
CA LEU A 212 3.94 -1.49 -0.14
C LEU A 212 4.52 -0.81 -1.38
N PRO A 213 4.13 -1.20 -2.60
CA PRO A 213 4.52 -0.54 -3.85
C PRO A 213 3.66 0.70 -4.13
N ILE A 214 3.62 1.62 -3.18
CA ILE A 214 2.81 2.85 -3.26
C ILE A 214 3.71 4.08 -3.20
N THR A 215 3.27 5.17 -3.82
CA THR A 215 3.88 6.50 -3.66
C THR A 215 3.47 7.14 -2.34
N GLU A 216 2.23 6.90 -1.91
CA GLU A 216 1.62 7.52 -0.75
C GLU A 216 0.60 6.57 -0.11
N LEU A 217 0.55 6.59 1.23
CA LEU A 217 -0.53 6.00 2.02
C LEU A 217 -1.43 7.13 2.52
N ASP A 218 -2.63 7.25 1.94
CA ASP A 218 -3.68 8.16 2.42
C ASP A 218 -4.43 7.46 3.57
N LEU A 219 -3.87 7.57 4.78
CA LEU A 219 -4.46 7.01 5.99
C LEU A 219 -5.58 7.91 6.52
N ARG A 220 -6.79 7.35 6.58
CA ARG A 220 -8.00 8.00 7.08
C ARG A 220 -8.42 7.32 8.39
N GLN A 221 -7.83 7.77 9.48
CA GLN A 221 -8.06 7.19 10.80
C GLN A 221 -8.87 8.15 11.67
N PRO A 222 -10.19 7.93 11.87
CA PRO A 222 -10.94 8.67 12.88
C PRO A 222 -10.45 8.35 14.31
N PRO A 223 -10.81 9.16 15.31
CA PRO A 223 -10.59 8.80 16.70
C PRO A 223 -11.20 7.42 17.04
N PRO A 224 -10.58 6.65 17.96
CA PRO A 224 -11.14 5.38 18.41
C PRO A 224 -12.56 5.55 18.96
N VAL A 225 -13.43 4.58 18.68
CA VAL A 225 -14.84 4.62 19.09
C VAL A 225 -15.14 3.52 20.09
N LEU A 226 -15.73 3.89 21.22
CA LEU A 226 -16.10 2.95 22.28
C LEU A 226 -17.55 2.49 22.16
N PHE A 227 -17.74 1.22 21.87
CA PHE A 227 -19.05 0.56 21.90
C PHE A 227 -19.32 -0.02 23.29
N THR A 228 -20.07 0.71 24.12
CA THR A 228 -20.47 0.25 25.46
C THR A 228 -21.52 -0.86 25.43
N LYS A 229 -22.16 -1.05 24.28
CA LYS A 229 -23.13 -2.11 24.01
C LYS A 229 -22.86 -2.67 22.62
N VAL A 230 -23.07 -3.97 22.44
CA VAL A 230 -22.93 -4.66 21.17
C VAL A 230 -24.17 -5.49 20.92
N ALA A 231 -24.77 -5.35 19.74
CA ALA A 231 -25.83 -6.22 19.30
C ALA A 231 -25.26 -7.53 18.77
N MET A 232 -25.87 -8.64 19.17
CA MET A 232 -25.49 -10.00 18.82
C MET A 232 -26.61 -10.67 18.02
N PRO A 233 -26.32 -11.23 16.84
CA PRO A 233 -27.28 -12.04 16.12
C PRO A 233 -27.55 -13.35 16.87
N GLY A 234 -28.71 -13.94 16.61
CA GLY A 234 -29.01 -15.29 17.09
C GLY A 234 -28.17 -16.35 16.34
N SER A 235 -27.88 -17.47 16.99
CA SER A 235 -27.22 -18.60 16.33
C SER A 235 -27.52 -19.92 17.04
N GLY A 236 -27.88 -20.96 16.28
CA GLY A 236 -28.23 -22.25 16.84
C GLY A 236 -29.37 -22.15 17.85
N ALA A 237 -29.10 -22.38 19.14
CA ALA A 237 -30.08 -22.25 20.23
C ALA A 237 -30.08 -20.88 20.92
N GLN A 238 -29.19 -19.97 20.50
CA GLN A 238 -28.97 -18.69 21.14
C GLN A 238 -29.81 -17.59 20.47
N LEU A 239 -30.54 -16.84 21.29
CA LEU A 239 -31.38 -15.74 20.84
C LEU A 239 -30.54 -14.48 20.55
N PRO A 240 -30.98 -13.64 19.60
CA PRO A 240 -30.40 -12.33 19.37
C PRO A 240 -30.59 -11.46 20.61
N GLN A 241 -29.61 -10.63 20.92
CA GLN A 241 -29.60 -9.84 22.16
C GLN A 241 -28.63 -8.67 22.08
N VAL A 242 -28.76 -7.71 22.99
CA VAL A 242 -27.77 -6.66 23.22
C VAL A 242 -26.97 -6.99 24.48
N VAL A 243 -25.65 -7.07 24.35
CA VAL A 243 -24.72 -7.29 25.47
C VAL A 243 -24.00 -6.01 25.83
N SER A 244 -23.63 -5.85 27.10
CA SER A 244 -22.97 -4.63 27.61
C SER A 244 -21.69 -4.91 28.40
N SER A 245 -21.19 -6.15 28.39
CA SER A 245 -19.95 -6.50 29.07
C SER A 245 -19.21 -7.61 28.35
N SER A 246 -17.90 -7.66 28.59
CA SER A 246 -17.03 -8.76 28.16
C SER A 246 -17.51 -10.14 28.66
N ALA A 247 -18.01 -10.21 29.89
CA ALA A 247 -18.52 -11.46 30.47
C ALA A 247 -19.77 -11.94 29.73
N ASP A 248 -20.73 -11.03 29.48
CA ASP A 248 -21.95 -11.34 28.74
C ASP A 248 -21.62 -11.73 27.31
N PHE A 249 -20.75 -10.99 26.64
CA PHE A 249 -20.32 -11.31 25.27
C PHE A 249 -19.72 -12.73 25.19
N THR A 250 -18.83 -13.08 26.12
CA THR A 250 -18.16 -14.41 26.13
C THR A 250 -19.15 -15.54 26.43
N ALA A 251 -20.10 -15.31 27.33
CA ALA A 251 -21.15 -16.29 27.63
C ALA A 251 -22.09 -16.53 26.43
N ASN A 252 -22.15 -15.58 25.52
CA ASN A 252 -23.04 -15.52 24.37
C ASN A 252 -22.28 -15.62 23.04
N ILE A 253 -21.06 -16.14 23.06
CA ILE A 253 -20.24 -16.33 21.86
C ILE A 253 -20.38 -17.79 21.38
N THR A 254 -20.95 -18.04 20.21
CA THR A 254 -20.66 -19.28 19.49
C THR A 254 -19.31 -19.13 18.79
N THR A 255 -18.49 -20.19 18.74
CA THR A 255 -17.13 -20.20 18.19
C THR A 255 -16.99 -19.31 16.94
N GLY A 256 -16.29 -18.17 17.07
CA GLY A 256 -15.94 -17.25 15.96
C GLY A 256 -16.43 -15.78 16.05
N SER A 257 -17.11 -15.33 17.10
CA SER A 257 -18.04 -14.19 16.90
C SER A 257 -17.54 -12.73 17.02
N SER A 258 -16.34 -12.42 17.53
CA SER A 258 -15.88 -11.00 17.54
C SER A 258 -15.45 -10.51 16.15
N LEU A 259 -14.81 -11.40 15.36
CA LEU A 259 -14.44 -11.11 13.97
C LEU A 259 -15.67 -11.02 13.08
N GLY A 260 -16.63 -11.95 13.22
CA GLY A 260 -17.86 -11.94 12.43
C GLY A 260 -18.71 -10.66 12.62
N ARG A 261 -18.74 -10.07 13.83
CA ARG A 261 -19.38 -8.76 14.02
C ARG A 261 -18.61 -7.63 13.35
N GLY A 262 -17.28 -7.60 13.50
CA GLY A 262 -16.45 -6.63 12.80
C GLY A 262 -16.63 -6.68 11.29
N GLU A 263 -16.74 -7.88 10.71
CA GLU A 263 -16.95 -8.06 9.26
C GLU A 263 -18.27 -7.46 8.80
N ALA A 264 -19.36 -7.78 9.50
CA ALA A 264 -20.67 -7.21 9.19
C ALA A 264 -20.65 -5.67 9.24
N TRP A 265 -19.96 -5.09 10.23
CA TRP A 265 -19.83 -3.64 10.32
C TRP A 265 -18.98 -3.04 9.21
N VAL A 266 -17.87 -3.68 8.84
CA VAL A 266 -17.04 -3.24 7.72
C VAL A 266 -17.83 -3.25 6.42
N ASP A 267 -18.61 -4.29 6.16
CA ASP A 267 -19.42 -4.40 4.95
C ASP A 267 -20.43 -3.24 4.87
N GLU A 268 -21.13 -2.96 5.97
CA GLU A 268 -22.10 -1.87 6.00
C GLU A 268 -21.46 -0.48 5.92
N LEU A 269 -20.33 -0.27 6.62
CA LEU A 269 -19.59 1.00 6.55
C LEU A 269 -19.00 1.24 5.16
N ARG A 270 -18.64 0.19 4.42
CA ARG A 270 -18.25 0.27 3.00
C ARG A 270 -19.43 0.56 2.07
N ARG A 271 -20.65 0.16 2.42
CA ARG A 271 -21.88 0.44 1.65
C ARG A 271 -22.52 1.79 1.95
N ALA A 272 -22.26 2.35 3.13
CA ALA A 272 -22.72 3.68 3.54
C ALA A 272 -22.45 4.80 2.50
N PRO A 273 -21.31 4.83 1.79
CA PRO A 273 -21.07 5.78 0.71
C PRO A 273 -21.71 5.41 -0.65
N GLY A 274 -22.16 4.17 -0.86
CA GLY A 274 -22.72 3.65 -2.12
C GLY A 274 -22.33 2.18 -2.36
N ASP A 275 -23.18 1.39 -3.04
CA ASP A 275 -23.03 -0.08 -3.13
C ASP A 275 -22.22 -0.59 -4.35
N ASN A 276 -21.69 0.29 -5.20
CA ASN A 276 -20.82 -0.16 -6.28
C ASN A 276 -19.40 -0.33 -5.74
N GLY A 277 -18.97 -1.58 -5.58
CA GLY A 277 -17.66 -2.04 -5.07
C GLY A 277 -16.40 -1.55 -5.80
N TYR A 278 -16.44 -0.38 -6.43
CA TYR A 278 -15.33 0.37 -7.02
C TYR A 278 -14.76 1.42 -6.06
N GLU A 279 -15.21 1.45 -4.80
CA GLU A 279 -14.60 2.35 -3.83
C GLU A 279 -13.16 1.93 -3.49
N LEU A 280 -12.26 2.84 -3.87
CA LEU A 280 -10.82 2.78 -3.81
C LEU A 280 -10.17 2.80 -2.44
N SER A 281 -10.96 3.06 -1.40
CA SER A 281 -10.45 2.99 -0.04
C SER A 281 -10.60 1.57 0.47
N ASN A 282 -9.47 0.90 0.70
CA ASN A 282 -9.50 -0.30 1.52
C ASN A 282 -9.97 0.10 2.92
N PHE A 283 -10.80 -0.77 3.51
CA PHE A 283 -11.43 -0.49 4.79
C PHE A 283 -10.95 -1.49 5.85
N GLY A 284 -10.40 -0.98 6.93
CA GLY A 284 -9.91 -1.76 8.06
C GLY A 284 -10.73 -1.47 9.31
N ILE A 285 -11.22 -2.50 10.00
CA ILE A 285 -11.64 -2.39 11.41
C ILE A 285 -10.63 -3.10 12.29
N ALA A 286 -10.11 -2.38 13.27
CA ALA A 286 -9.32 -2.94 14.36
C ALA A 286 -10.23 -3.07 15.59
N ASN A 287 -10.57 -4.31 15.91
CA ASN A 287 -11.34 -4.61 17.11
C ASN A 287 -10.41 -4.76 18.31
N HIS A 288 -10.48 -3.79 19.22
CA HIS A 288 -9.76 -3.75 20.49
C HIS A 288 -10.56 -4.43 21.60
N ALA A 289 -11.09 -5.61 21.31
CA ALA A 289 -11.82 -6.41 22.28
C ALA A 289 -10.88 -7.37 23.03
N SER A 290 -10.83 -7.30 24.36
CA SER A 290 -10.13 -8.29 25.19
C SER A 290 -10.80 -9.68 25.21
N VAL A 291 -11.99 -9.80 24.64
CA VAL A 291 -12.84 -11.01 24.67
C VAL A 291 -12.74 -11.91 23.44
N GLY A 292 -13.28 -13.13 23.58
CA GLY A 292 -13.07 -14.34 22.78
C GLY A 292 -12.86 -14.19 21.26
N GLY A 293 -12.08 -15.12 20.71
CA GLY A 293 -11.64 -15.15 19.31
C GLY A 293 -10.13 -14.87 19.19
N ASN A 294 -9.37 -15.88 18.75
CA ASN A 294 -8.05 -15.69 18.17
C ASN A 294 -8.24 -15.60 16.67
N GLY A 295 -7.73 -14.55 16.03
CA GLY A 295 -7.72 -14.47 14.58
C GLY A 295 -7.84 -13.05 14.08
N SER A 296 -7.80 -12.95 12.78
CA SER A 296 -8.03 -11.77 11.96
C SER A 296 -8.51 -12.31 10.61
N LYS A 297 -9.27 -11.51 9.87
CA LYS A 297 -9.83 -11.91 8.58
C LYS A 297 -9.83 -10.73 7.63
N GLY A 298 -9.04 -10.84 6.59
CA GLY A 298 -9.15 -10.06 5.38
C GLY A 298 -9.99 -10.81 4.37
N ASN A 299 -10.68 -10.04 3.54
CA ASN A 299 -11.36 -10.56 2.37
C ASN A 299 -10.67 -10.01 1.12
N ASN A 300 -10.55 -10.87 0.11
CA ASN A 300 -9.86 -10.57 -1.12
C ASN A 300 -10.35 -9.25 -1.72
N GLY A 301 -9.47 -8.26 -1.67
CA GLY A 301 -9.56 -7.07 -2.50
C GLY A 301 -10.23 -5.83 -1.92
N TYR A 302 -10.78 -5.82 -0.70
CA TYR A 302 -11.52 -4.62 -0.26
C TYR A 302 -11.51 -4.27 1.23
N PHE A 303 -11.24 -5.24 2.12
CA PHE A 303 -11.28 -4.95 3.55
C PHE A 303 -10.57 -5.95 4.42
N PHE A 304 -10.36 -5.55 5.67
CA PHE A 304 -9.96 -6.45 6.74
C PHE A 304 -10.54 -6.11 8.10
N VAL A 305 -10.63 -7.14 8.92
CA VAL A 305 -10.91 -7.04 10.35
C VAL A 305 -9.78 -7.69 11.10
N THR A 306 -9.14 -6.94 11.99
CA THR A 306 -8.04 -7.45 12.80
C THR A 306 -8.27 -7.23 14.28
N LYS A 307 -7.67 -8.10 15.09
CA LYS A 307 -7.53 -7.88 16.52
C LYS A 307 -6.21 -7.19 16.79
N ALA A 308 -6.19 -5.86 16.70
CA ALA A 308 -5.00 -5.06 16.94
C ALA A 308 -4.69 -4.96 18.44
N LYS A 309 -4.20 -6.04 19.05
CA LYS A 309 -3.56 -5.92 20.37
C LYS A 309 -2.24 -5.14 20.20
N PRO A 310 -1.76 -4.41 21.22
CA PRO A 310 -0.44 -3.75 21.19
C PRO A 310 0.72 -4.66 20.76
N ASN A 311 0.55 -5.98 20.90
CA ASN A 311 1.57 -6.99 20.60
C ASN A 311 1.35 -7.70 19.24
N ASN A 312 0.39 -7.26 18.41
CA ASN A 312 -0.08 -8.01 17.24
C ASN A 312 -0.13 -7.17 15.95
N LYS A 313 0.84 -6.27 15.80
CA LYS A 313 0.93 -5.29 14.71
C LYS A 313 1.13 -5.96 13.34
N GLY A 314 1.84 -7.08 13.30
CA GLY A 314 2.04 -7.85 12.07
C GLY A 314 0.75 -8.44 11.49
N LEU A 315 -0.31 -8.65 12.29
CA LEU A 315 -1.60 -9.06 11.74
C LEU A 315 -2.22 -7.96 10.89
N VAL A 316 -1.97 -6.68 11.19
CA VAL A 316 -2.45 -5.58 10.33
C VAL A 316 -1.84 -5.72 8.93
N LEU A 317 -0.52 -5.99 8.84
CA LEU A 317 0.15 -6.22 7.56
C LEU A 317 -0.40 -7.46 6.85
N HIS A 318 -0.60 -8.55 7.58
CA HIS A 318 -1.16 -9.79 7.03
C HIS A 318 -2.57 -9.60 6.45
N GLU A 319 -3.48 -8.98 7.19
CA GLU A 319 -4.84 -8.78 6.70
C GLU A 319 -4.94 -7.70 5.63
N MET A 320 -4.08 -6.69 5.70
CA MET A 320 -3.91 -5.75 4.60
C MET A 320 -3.44 -6.47 3.33
N GLY A 321 -2.58 -7.48 3.46
CA GLY A 321 -2.21 -8.39 2.37
C GLY A 321 -3.44 -9.04 1.72
N HIS A 322 -4.34 -9.66 2.50
CA HIS A 322 -5.60 -10.20 1.96
C HIS A 322 -6.48 -9.14 1.31
N SER A 323 -6.56 -7.92 1.88
CA SER A 323 -7.29 -6.80 1.24
C SER A 323 -6.68 -6.35 -0.09
N LEU A 324 -5.43 -6.73 -0.36
CA LEU A 324 -4.69 -6.50 -1.60
C LEU A 324 -4.57 -7.79 -2.44
N ASP A 325 -5.46 -8.75 -2.21
CA ASP A 325 -5.55 -10.05 -2.91
C ASP A 325 -4.34 -10.98 -2.72
N VAL A 326 -3.55 -10.76 -1.67
CA VAL A 326 -2.46 -11.68 -1.31
C VAL A 326 -3.02 -12.81 -0.45
N PHE A 327 -2.78 -14.06 -0.84
CA PHE A 327 -3.34 -15.24 -0.19
C PHE A 327 -2.39 -15.86 0.85
N HIS A 328 -2.91 -16.76 1.69
CA HIS A 328 -2.05 -17.70 2.41
C HIS A 328 -1.34 -18.62 1.42
N TRP A 329 -0.02 -18.50 1.33
CA TRP A 329 0.79 -19.30 0.41
C TRP A 329 1.06 -20.72 0.86
N ALA A 330 0.23 -21.31 1.72
CA ALA A 330 0.43 -22.64 2.29
C ALA A 330 0.89 -23.70 1.26
N THR A 331 1.44 -24.81 1.75
CA THR A 331 2.19 -25.84 1.01
C THR A 331 1.55 -26.33 -0.31
N SER A 332 0.26 -26.12 -0.56
CA SER A 332 -0.46 -26.52 -1.78
C SER A 332 -0.55 -25.48 -2.92
N ASN A 333 -0.22 -24.20 -2.73
CA ASN A 333 -0.35 -23.19 -3.80
C ASN A 333 0.86 -23.10 -4.77
N ALA A 334 1.01 -24.08 -5.66
CA ALA A 334 2.08 -24.21 -6.67
C ALA A 334 2.56 -22.91 -7.38
N ALA A 335 1.76 -21.84 -7.42
CA ALA A 335 2.12 -20.55 -8.02
C ALA A 335 3.15 -19.72 -7.22
N TYR A 336 3.28 -19.90 -5.89
CA TYR A 336 4.23 -19.09 -5.11
C TYR A 336 5.67 -19.63 -5.25
N PRO A 337 6.66 -18.81 -5.64
CA PRO A 337 7.99 -19.29 -5.99
C PRO A 337 8.93 -19.59 -4.80
N TYR A 338 8.64 -19.08 -3.60
CA TYR A 338 9.56 -19.13 -2.45
C TYR A 338 9.08 -20.12 -1.37
N ARG A 339 9.24 -21.42 -1.64
CA ARG A 339 8.71 -22.55 -0.85
C ARG A 339 9.81 -23.54 -0.45
N ASP A 340 9.57 -24.29 0.63
CA ASP A 340 10.47 -25.36 1.05
C ASP A 340 10.42 -26.59 0.11
N PRO A 341 11.57 -27.06 -0.44
CA PRO A 341 11.61 -28.14 -1.41
C PRO A 341 11.41 -29.53 -0.78
N ASP A 342 11.56 -29.70 0.53
CA ASP A 342 11.48 -31.01 1.22
C ASP A 342 10.05 -31.57 1.33
N LYS A 343 9.05 -30.93 0.69
CA LYS A 343 7.62 -31.33 0.68
C LYS A 343 7.02 -31.42 -0.74
N ASP A 344 7.74 -32.04 -1.68
CA ASP A 344 7.33 -32.34 -3.07
C ASP A 344 7.33 -31.14 -4.06
N GLY A 345 8.15 -30.11 -3.83
CA GLY A 345 8.32 -28.98 -4.75
C GLY A 345 9.53 -29.13 -5.71
N PRO A 346 9.57 -28.41 -6.86
CA PRO A 346 10.81 -28.26 -7.62
C PRO A 346 11.88 -27.60 -6.74
N ILE A 347 13.16 -27.91 -7.00
CA ILE A 347 14.34 -27.35 -6.31
C ILE A 347 14.17 -25.84 -6.16
N THR A 348 13.94 -25.36 -4.94
CA THR A 348 13.85 -23.93 -4.62
C THR A 348 15.15 -23.43 -4.02
N TYR A 349 15.25 -22.11 -3.90
CA TYR A 349 16.39 -21.33 -3.43
C TYR A 349 17.05 -21.81 -2.13
N GLU A 350 16.33 -22.57 -1.30
CA GLU A 350 16.81 -23.19 -0.07
C GLU A 350 17.93 -24.22 -0.32
N THR A 351 17.90 -24.90 -1.48
CA THR A 351 19.00 -25.79 -1.92
C THR A 351 20.22 -25.01 -2.44
N TYR A 352 20.08 -23.72 -2.76
CA TYR A 352 21.14 -22.88 -3.34
C TYR A 352 22.20 -22.46 -2.30
N LEU A 353 21.82 -22.34 -1.03
CA LEU A 353 22.74 -21.98 0.07
C LEU A 353 23.00 -23.10 1.09
N GLY A 354 22.20 -24.18 1.09
CA GLY A 354 22.23 -25.16 2.18
C GLY A 354 21.71 -24.60 3.51
N LEU A 355 20.97 -23.47 3.48
CA LEU A 355 20.22 -23.01 4.65
C LEU A 355 19.08 -23.98 4.91
N SER A 356 19.13 -24.65 6.05
CA SER A 356 17.97 -25.41 6.52
C SER A 356 16.88 -24.43 6.97
N THR A 357 15.60 -24.81 6.85
CA THR A 357 14.49 -24.16 7.57
C THR A 357 14.60 -24.29 9.11
N GLY A 358 15.75 -24.75 9.64
CA GLY A 358 16.21 -24.48 10.99
C GLY A 358 15.17 -24.71 12.09
N SER A 359 14.60 -25.90 12.25
CA SER A 359 13.60 -26.24 13.29
C SER A 359 12.33 -25.37 13.36
N ARG A 360 12.23 -24.28 12.59
CA ARG A 360 11.07 -23.40 12.51
C ARG A 360 10.29 -23.76 11.26
N THR A 361 9.01 -24.01 11.44
CA THR A 361 8.09 -24.61 10.45
C THR A 361 7.68 -23.63 9.33
N HIS A 362 8.59 -22.81 8.80
CA HIS A 362 8.29 -21.84 7.74
C HIS A 362 8.32 -22.53 6.37
N ASN A 363 7.16 -22.99 5.88
CA ASN A 363 7.04 -23.59 4.54
C ASN A 363 7.10 -22.56 3.39
N VAL A 364 7.12 -21.25 3.70
CA VAL A 364 7.00 -20.12 2.75
C VAL A 364 7.88 -18.96 3.24
N HIS A 365 8.81 -18.48 2.40
CA HIS A 365 9.71 -17.39 2.78
C HIS A 365 9.49 -16.10 1.95
N GLY A 366 10.04 -14.98 2.43
CA GLY A 366 9.92 -13.64 1.83
C GLY A 366 10.76 -13.41 0.57
N GLY A 367 11.28 -14.47 -0.05
CA GLY A 367 12.12 -14.38 -1.26
C GLY A 367 13.55 -13.89 -1.00
N PRO A 368 14.39 -13.81 -2.06
CA PRO A 368 15.82 -13.57 -1.93
C PRO A 368 16.23 -12.10 -1.95
N TYR A 369 15.30 -11.18 -2.16
CA TYR A 369 15.62 -9.77 -2.36
C TYR A 369 15.72 -8.99 -1.05
N TRP A 370 16.74 -8.15 -0.95
CA TRP A 370 16.84 -7.14 0.10
C TRP A 370 15.73 -6.12 -0.03
N THR A 371 15.33 -5.58 1.11
CA THR A 371 14.35 -4.50 1.18
C THR A 371 15.05 -3.21 1.55
N TYR A 372 14.51 -2.09 1.10
CA TYR A 372 15.02 -0.77 1.38
C TYR A 372 13.93 0.08 2.01
N ASP A 373 14.21 0.66 3.17
CA ASP A 373 13.32 1.56 3.89
C ASP A 373 13.83 2.98 3.80
N THR A 374 13.00 3.89 3.29
CA THR A 374 13.38 5.29 3.06
C THR A 374 13.05 6.23 4.21
N ARG A 375 12.41 5.79 5.31
CA ARG A 375 11.90 6.67 6.39
C ARG A 375 12.98 7.54 7.03
N ASN A 376 14.22 7.06 7.06
CA ASN A 376 15.33 7.78 7.68
C ASN A 376 16.06 8.73 6.71
N VAL A 377 15.68 8.78 5.43
CA VAL A 377 16.27 9.70 4.45
C VAL A 377 15.81 11.12 4.74
N GLY A 378 16.76 12.04 4.92
CA GLY A 378 16.47 13.48 5.10
C GLY A 378 16.14 13.88 6.54
N VAL A 379 16.13 12.94 7.50
CA VAL A 379 16.09 13.24 8.93
C VAL A 379 17.43 13.86 9.33
N ALA A 380 17.42 14.88 10.20
CA ALA A 380 18.64 15.63 10.55
C ALA A 380 19.75 14.70 11.08
N GLY A 381 20.82 14.54 10.30
CA GLY A 381 21.94 13.63 10.61
C GLY A 381 21.93 12.30 9.85
N THR A 382 20.88 11.98 9.09
CA THR A 382 20.77 10.77 8.25
C THR A 382 20.22 11.14 6.85
N ASN A 383 21.07 11.09 5.83
CA ASN A 383 20.67 11.24 4.42
C ASN A 383 20.42 9.88 3.74
N LYS A 384 20.28 8.81 4.52
CA LYS A 384 20.37 7.43 4.05
C LYS A 384 19.21 6.60 4.60
N GLY A 385 18.69 5.68 3.77
CA GLY A 385 17.68 4.72 4.18
C GLY A 385 18.28 3.55 4.96
N THR A 386 17.52 2.47 5.11
CA THR A 386 17.95 1.24 5.79
C THR A 386 17.79 0.04 4.87
N PHE A 387 18.87 -0.72 4.68
CA PHE A 387 18.83 -2.00 3.99
C PHE A 387 18.39 -3.10 4.95
N ILE A 388 17.53 -3.99 4.49
CA ILE A 388 16.95 -5.06 5.30
C ILE A 388 17.17 -6.39 4.59
N ALA A 389 17.99 -7.25 5.21
CA ALA A 389 18.31 -8.58 4.69
C ALA A 389 17.05 -9.46 4.58
N PRO A 390 16.91 -10.32 3.57
CA PRO A 390 15.84 -11.31 3.46
C PRO A 390 16.00 -12.54 4.37
N TRP A 391 17.11 -12.65 5.07
CA TRP A 391 17.39 -13.70 6.05
C TRP A 391 17.61 -13.11 7.44
N VAL A 392 17.55 -13.98 8.44
CA VAL A 392 17.95 -13.70 9.80
C VAL A 392 19.42 -14.06 9.98
N ASP A 393 20.13 -13.20 10.69
CA ASP A 393 21.49 -13.38 11.19
C ASP A 393 21.39 -13.27 12.73
N SER A 394 21.34 -14.41 13.40
CA SER A 394 21.00 -14.49 14.83
C SER A 394 22.19 -14.24 15.77
N ASP A 395 23.43 -14.35 15.25
CA ASP A 395 24.66 -14.08 16.00
C ASP A 395 25.37 -12.80 15.55
N GLY A 396 24.89 -12.16 14.49
CA GLY A 396 25.37 -10.86 13.99
C GLY A 396 26.69 -10.96 13.25
N ASP A 397 27.03 -12.13 12.72
CA ASP A 397 28.31 -12.41 12.07
C ASP A 397 28.31 -12.11 10.55
N GLY A 398 27.15 -11.70 10.02
CA GLY A 398 26.92 -11.40 8.61
C GLY A 398 26.53 -12.61 7.77
N ASN A 399 26.46 -13.81 8.35
CA ASN A 399 26.09 -15.04 7.66
C ASN A 399 24.59 -15.33 7.79
N PRO A 400 23.95 -15.85 6.73
CA PRO A 400 22.55 -16.26 6.83
C PRO A 400 22.35 -17.51 7.70
N ASP A 401 21.43 -17.44 8.66
CA ASP A 401 20.96 -18.61 9.41
C ASP A 401 19.74 -19.27 8.73
N PHE A 402 18.71 -18.48 8.46
CA PHE A 402 17.45 -18.92 7.82
C PHE A 402 16.71 -17.75 7.18
N TRP A 403 15.81 -18.07 6.25
CA TRP A 403 15.00 -17.08 5.55
C TRP A 403 13.92 -16.46 6.44
N LYS A 404 13.66 -15.16 6.27
CA LYS A 404 12.53 -14.49 6.91
C LYS A 404 11.20 -14.98 6.31
N ALA A 405 10.21 -15.18 7.17
CA ALA A 405 8.88 -15.58 6.75
C ALA A 405 8.14 -14.47 5.99
N SER A 406 7.32 -14.85 5.00
CA SER A 406 6.32 -13.94 4.43
C SER A 406 5.28 -13.56 5.50
N PRO A 407 4.74 -12.33 5.51
CA PRO A 407 3.65 -11.92 6.38
C PRO A 407 2.46 -12.86 6.27
N MET A 408 2.24 -13.43 5.09
CA MET A 408 1.16 -14.37 4.78
C MET A 408 1.34 -15.75 5.40
N GLN A 409 2.45 -15.99 6.11
CA GLN A 409 2.72 -17.21 6.86
C GLN A 409 2.78 -16.96 8.38
N GLY A 410 1.71 -16.39 8.94
CA GLY A 410 1.55 -16.34 10.41
C GLY A 410 1.61 -14.95 11.03
N GLY A 411 1.28 -13.90 10.27
CA GLY A 411 0.86 -12.64 10.86
C GLY A 411 1.95 -11.59 11.01
N GLY A 412 2.88 -11.51 10.06
CA GLY A 412 3.72 -10.33 9.80
C GLY A 412 4.67 -9.85 10.92
N ALA A 413 4.70 -10.49 12.09
CA ALA A 413 5.51 -10.07 13.24
C ALA A 413 6.74 -10.96 13.47
N ALA A 414 6.77 -12.15 12.85
CA ALA A 414 7.91 -13.05 12.92
C ALA A 414 9.09 -12.47 12.12
N ASP A 415 10.30 -12.71 12.63
CA ASP A 415 11.57 -12.46 11.94
C ASP A 415 11.79 -11.03 11.42
N LYS A 416 11.11 -10.05 12.05
CA LYS A 416 11.35 -8.62 11.83
C LYS A 416 12.70 -8.19 12.42
N ASP A 417 13.36 -7.25 11.77
CA ASP A 417 14.61 -6.67 12.27
C ASP A 417 14.39 -5.72 13.45
N ASP A 418 15.45 -5.48 14.20
CA ASP A 418 15.47 -4.48 15.26
C ASP A 418 15.12 -3.09 14.71
N GLY A 419 14.23 -2.38 15.42
CA GLY A 419 13.71 -1.08 14.99
C GLY A 419 12.52 -1.13 14.04
N PHE A 420 12.09 -2.32 13.60
CA PHE A 420 10.89 -2.52 12.79
C PHE A 420 9.77 -3.16 13.59
N GLU A 421 8.51 -2.84 13.27
CA GLU A 421 7.32 -3.41 13.88
C GLU A 421 6.76 -4.59 13.11
N VAL A 422 7.03 -4.67 11.81
CA VAL A 422 6.54 -5.73 10.91
C VAL A 422 7.62 -6.20 9.94
N THR A 423 7.47 -7.45 9.50
CA THR A 423 8.27 -8.03 8.41
C THR A 423 7.83 -7.46 7.05
N LYS A 424 8.36 -8.03 5.97
CA LYS A 424 8.19 -7.54 4.59
C LYS A 424 7.46 -8.56 3.71
N PHE A 425 6.68 -8.08 2.76
CA PHE A 425 6.25 -8.91 1.64
C PHE A 425 7.45 -9.28 0.75
N SER A 426 7.36 -10.41 0.07
CA SER A 426 8.28 -10.77 -1.01
C SER A 426 8.07 -9.90 -2.25
N ASP A 427 9.05 -9.87 -3.14
CA ASP A 427 8.93 -9.23 -4.45
C ASP A 427 7.77 -9.80 -5.28
N TYR A 428 7.49 -11.11 -5.17
CA TYR A 428 6.33 -11.74 -5.80
C TYR A 428 5.00 -11.16 -5.28
N GLU A 429 4.87 -11.06 -3.95
CA GLU A 429 3.68 -10.47 -3.32
C GLU A 429 3.54 -8.99 -3.67
N ILE A 430 4.64 -8.23 -3.68
CA ILE A 430 4.65 -6.82 -4.08
C ILE A 430 4.19 -6.63 -5.52
N ASN A 431 4.61 -7.49 -6.44
CA ASN A 431 4.16 -7.43 -7.83
C ASN A 431 2.68 -7.73 -7.96
N HIS A 432 2.18 -8.69 -7.19
CA HIS A 432 0.75 -8.99 -7.14
C HIS A 432 -0.05 -7.80 -6.60
N ILE A 433 0.38 -7.23 -5.47
CA ILE A 433 -0.21 -6.03 -4.88
C ILE A 433 -0.23 -4.88 -5.89
N LEU A 434 0.87 -4.63 -6.58
CA LEU A 434 0.93 -3.55 -7.57
C LEU A 434 -0.02 -3.77 -8.74
N GLY A 435 -0.15 -5.01 -9.24
CA GLY A 435 -1.14 -5.35 -10.27
C GLY A 435 -2.55 -4.98 -9.83
N ILE A 436 -2.95 -5.41 -8.64
CA ILE A 436 -4.26 -5.10 -8.05
C ILE A 436 -4.48 -3.60 -7.88
N LEU A 437 -3.46 -2.88 -7.41
CA LEU A 437 -3.54 -1.44 -7.22
C LEU A 437 -3.63 -0.68 -8.56
N ASN A 438 -2.92 -1.14 -9.58
CA ASN A 438 -2.98 -0.55 -10.93
C ASN A 438 -4.35 -0.78 -11.58
N ASP A 439 -4.94 -1.96 -11.39
CA ASP A 439 -6.29 -2.28 -11.89
C ASP A 439 -7.38 -1.48 -11.17
N LYS A 440 -7.13 -1.13 -9.91
CA LYS A 440 -8.09 -0.42 -9.07
C LYS A 440 -7.96 1.10 -9.15
N ALA A 441 -6.85 1.70 -9.58
CA ALA A 441 -6.68 3.15 -9.52
C ALA A 441 -7.73 3.93 -10.34
N TYR A 442 -8.61 4.66 -9.65
CA TYR A 442 -9.45 5.72 -10.21
C TYR A 442 -9.20 7.05 -9.47
N TRP A 443 -9.42 8.18 -10.13
CA TRP A 443 -9.46 9.48 -9.46
C TRP A 443 -10.77 10.20 -9.77
N PHE A 444 -11.20 11.04 -8.83
CA PHE A 444 -12.38 11.87 -8.95
C PHE A 444 -11.93 13.28 -9.31
N ASP A 445 -12.32 13.76 -10.48
CA ASP A 445 -11.93 15.10 -10.92
C ASP A 445 -12.86 16.18 -10.33
N THR A 446 -12.53 17.44 -10.60
CA THR A 446 -13.34 18.61 -10.20
C THR A 446 -14.74 18.65 -10.83
N GLN A 447 -15.03 17.76 -11.79
CA GLN A 447 -16.30 17.66 -12.51
C GLN A 447 -17.19 16.53 -11.96
N HIS A 448 -16.76 15.85 -10.90
CA HIS A 448 -17.41 14.70 -10.29
C HIS A 448 -17.37 13.41 -11.13
N GLU A 449 -16.34 13.24 -11.95
CA GLU A 449 -16.20 12.08 -12.83
C GLU A 449 -15.13 11.11 -12.32
N TRP A 450 -15.46 9.81 -12.34
CA TRP A 450 -14.51 8.73 -12.05
C TRP A 450 -13.66 8.45 -13.29
N ILE A 451 -12.34 8.45 -13.14
CA ILE A 451 -11.39 8.26 -14.24
C ILE A 451 -10.49 7.07 -13.93
N SER A 452 -10.49 6.03 -14.77
CA SER A 452 -9.61 4.85 -14.66
C SER A 452 -8.16 5.16 -15.03
N ASN A 453 -7.24 4.28 -14.63
CA ASN A 453 -5.78 4.37 -14.82
C ASN A 453 -5.28 4.36 -16.29
N GLU A 454 -6.14 4.49 -17.30
CA GLU A 454 -5.82 4.26 -18.72
C GLU A 454 -4.90 5.31 -19.40
N SER A 455 -4.17 6.18 -18.68
CA SER A 455 -3.31 7.18 -19.35
C SER A 455 -1.97 7.54 -18.68
N TRP A 456 -1.19 6.53 -18.30
CA TRP A 456 0.23 6.72 -17.98
C TRP A 456 1.13 6.69 -19.26
N GLU A 457 0.90 7.60 -20.22
CA GLU A 457 1.79 7.80 -21.38
C GLU A 457 2.02 9.30 -21.70
N GLY A 458 3.26 9.78 -21.50
CA GLY A 458 3.82 10.91 -22.28
C GLY A 458 3.91 12.31 -21.64
N PRO A 459 4.79 13.20 -22.19
CA PRO A 459 5.10 14.51 -21.61
C PRO A 459 4.13 15.59 -22.11
N GLY A 460 3.01 15.75 -21.40
CA GLY A 460 1.97 16.73 -21.73
C GLY A 460 0.76 16.55 -20.83
N TRP A 461 0.87 16.99 -19.58
CA TRP A 461 -0.07 16.69 -18.53
C TRP A 461 -1.35 17.53 -18.63
N TYR A 462 -2.33 17.05 -19.39
CA TYR A 462 -3.78 17.25 -19.20
C TYR A 462 -4.51 16.06 -19.85
N TRP A 463 -5.37 15.40 -19.06
CA TRP A 463 -6.06 14.16 -19.38
C TRP A 463 -7.25 14.40 -20.32
N GLY A 464 -7.41 13.50 -21.31
CA GLY A 464 -8.61 13.39 -22.14
C GLY A 464 -8.30 13.13 -23.62
N SER A 465 -8.27 11.86 -24.04
CA SER A 465 -8.74 11.46 -25.38
C SER A 465 -8.82 9.96 -25.67
N ASN A 466 -8.36 9.05 -24.80
CA ASN A 466 -8.55 7.61 -25.01
C ASN A 466 -9.44 7.00 -23.93
N GLY A 467 -10.74 6.89 -24.23
CA GLY A 467 -11.56 5.76 -23.81
C GLY A 467 -11.97 5.59 -22.35
N GLY A 468 -11.39 6.34 -21.40
CA GLY A 468 -11.81 6.31 -19.99
C GLY A 468 -13.33 6.46 -19.89
N GLN A 469 -14.00 5.48 -19.30
CA GLN A 469 -15.44 5.55 -19.11
C GLN A 469 -15.74 6.57 -18.01
N HIS A 470 -16.26 7.72 -18.41
CA HIS A 470 -16.78 8.69 -17.46
C HIS A 470 -18.12 8.19 -16.91
N PHE A 471 -18.19 8.06 -15.59
CA PHE A 471 -19.38 7.58 -14.90
C PHE A 471 -19.99 8.72 -14.08
N THR A 472 -21.26 9.05 -14.34
CA THR A 472 -22.02 9.99 -13.49
C THR A 472 -22.53 9.27 -12.25
N GLY A 473 -22.48 9.92 -11.08
CA GLY A 473 -23.09 9.40 -9.86
C GLY A 473 -24.60 9.25 -10.01
N ASP A 474 -25.15 8.08 -9.67
CA ASP A 474 -26.59 7.83 -9.61
C ASP A 474 -27.17 8.05 -8.19
N GLY A 475 -26.30 8.33 -7.23
CA GLY A 475 -26.63 8.60 -5.83
C GLY A 475 -26.99 7.38 -5.01
N LEU A 476 -27.02 6.17 -5.58
CA LEU A 476 -27.41 4.94 -4.88
C LEU A 476 -26.28 3.92 -4.90
N GLY A 477 -25.89 3.48 -6.10
CA GLY A 477 -24.72 2.64 -6.31
C GLY A 477 -23.44 3.48 -6.32
N ARG A 478 -23.52 4.72 -6.81
CA ARG A 478 -22.40 5.68 -6.84
C ARG A 478 -22.69 6.90 -5.96
N PRO A 479 -21.70 7.43 -5.24
CA PRO A 479 -21.91 8.56 -4.35
C PRO A 479 -22.32 9.85 -5.10
N ILE A 480 -23.06 10.72 -4.41
CA ILE A 480 -23.37 12.09 -4.87
C ILE A 480 -22.26 13.09 -4.54
N ALA A 481 -21.39 12.77 -3.57
CA ALA A 481 -20.22 13.56 -3.21
C ALA A 481 -19.11 12.63 -2.69
N SER A 482 -17.86 12.93 -3.02
CA SER A 482 -16.70 12.09 -2.68
C SER A 482 -15.68 12.85 -1.83
N ASN A 483 -14.88 12.12 -1.04
CA ASN A 483 -13.80 12.67 -0.22
C ASN A 483 -14.24 13.83 0.73
N MET A 484 -15.44 13.69 1.30
CA MET A 484 -16.01 14.63 2.24
C MET A 484 -15.66 14.23 3.67
N ASP A 485 -15.56 15.19 4.59
CA ASP A 485 -15.55 14.86 6.02
C ASP A 485 -16.95 14.39 6.41
N VAL A 486 -17.06 13.16 6.89
CA VAL A 486 -18.34 12.53 7.25
C VAL A 486 -18.32 11.96 8.66
N TYR A 487 -19.50 11.91 9.28
CA TYR A 487 -19.80 10.98 10.36
C TYR A 487 -20.55 9.78 9.82
N SER A 488 -20.09 8.58 10.12
CA SER A 488 -20.82 7.35 9.82
C SER A 488 -21.65 6.91 11.02
N LEU A 489 -22.92 6.65 10.77
CA LEU A 489 -23.85 6.10 11.75
C LEU A 489 -24.04 4.63 11.44
N LEU A 490 -23.71 3.76 12.40
CA LEU A 490 -23.93 2.33 12.34
C LEU A 490 -25.11 1.97 13.25
N ILE A 491 -25.99 1.10 12.78
CA ILE A 491 -27.13 0.57 13.53
C ILE A 491 -27.16 -0.93 13.39
N SER A 492 -27.50 -1.63 14.48
CA SER A 492 -27.93 -3.03 14.44
C SER A 492 -29.38 -3.13 14.89
N ALA A 493 -30.16 -3.98 14.27
CA ALA A 493 -31.50 -4.30 14.74
C ALA A 493 -31.83 -5.78 14.63
N SER A 494 -32.63 -6.28 15.55
CA SER A 494 -33.26 -7.60 15.44
C SER A 494 -34.76 -7.47 15.56
N MET A 495 -35.45 -8.06 14.60
CA MET A 495 -36.90 -8.09 14.55
C MET A 495 -37.47 -9.37 15.15
N ALA A 496 -36.64 -10.38 15.40
CA ALA A 496 -37.08 -11.69 15.85
C ALA A 496 -37.89 -11.60 17.15
N SER A 497 -39.08 -12.20 17.14
CA SER A 497 -39.98 -12.23 18.31
C SER A 497 -40.39 -13.65 18.73
N ASP A 498 -39.83 -14.68 18.09
CA ASP A 498 -40.12 -16.07 18.37
C ASP A 498 -39.20 -16.66 19.46
N ASN A 499 -39.63 -17.78 20.06
CA ASN A 499 -38.84 -18.56 21.02
C ASN A 499 -38.24 -17.75 22.20
N GLY A 500 -38.88 -16.65 22.60
CA GLY A 500 -38.43 -15.78 23.69
C GLY A 500 -37.47 -14.67 23.28
N ALA A 501 -37.16 -14.50 21.99
CA ALA A 501 -36.45 -13.32 21.47
C ALA A 501 -37.32 -12.07 21.66
N VAL A 502 -36.68 -10.95 21.99
CA VAL A 502 -37.34 -9.64 22.11
C VAL A 502 -36.76 -8.75 21.02
N PRO A 503 -37.59 -8.18 20.13
CA PRO A 503 -37.11 -7.26 19.10
C PRO A 503 -36.39 -6.06 19.72
N PHE A 504 -35.29 -5.63 19.10
CA PHE A 504 -34.52 -4.49 19.55
C PHE A 504 -33.86 -3.74 18.39
N ALA A 505 -33.54 -2.48 18.63
CA ALA A 505 -32.63 -1.70 17.80
C ALA A 505 -31.50 -1.13 18.68
N LEU A 506 -30.34 -0.91 18.07
CA LEU A 506 -29.17 -0.32 18.70
C LEU A 506 -28.48 0.61 17.71
N ALA A 507 -28.50 1.91 17.97
CA ALA A 507 -27.61 2.85 17.30
C ALA A 507 -26.27 2.93 18.06
N TYR A 508 -25.16 2.77 17.35
CA TYR A 508 -23.83 2.93 17.92
C TYR A 508 -23.43 4.42 17.97
N PRO A 509 -22.40 4.79 18.75
CA PRO A 509 -21.79 6.11 18.67
C PRO A 509 -21.37 6.47 17.23
N PRO A 510 -21.55 7.74 16.80
CA PRO A 510 -21.08 8.19 15.49
C PRO A 510 -19.58 8.00 15.31
N ILE A 511 -19.17 7.47 14.16
CA ILE A 511 -17.77 7.26 13.80
C ILE A 511 -17.31 8.42 12.92
N GLY A 512 -16.26 9.14 13.33
CA GLY A 512 -15.71 10.25 12.54
C GLY A 512 -15.44 11.52 13.35
N PRO A 513 -15.17 12.66 12.69
CA PRO A 513 -15.18 12.80 11.23
C PRO A 513 -14.00 12.07 10.57
N TYR A 514 -14.21 11.54 9.36
CA TYR A 514 -13.14 11.05 8.48
C TYR A 514 -13.51 11.26 7.01
N LYS A 515 -12.54 11.11 6.10
CA LYS A 515 -12.76 11.25 4.66
C LYS A 515 -13.49 10.04 4.08
N ALA A 516 -14.70 10.24 3.58
CA ALA A 516 -15.44 9.23 2.84
C ALA A 516 -16.40 9.87 1.83
N ASN A 517 -17.13 9.04 1.09
CA ASN A 517 -18.13 9.52 0.15
C ASN A 517 -19.53 9.52 0.80
N VAL A 518 -20.49 10.14 0.13
CA VAL A 518 -21.87 10.30 0.60
C VAL A 518 -22.80 9.86 -0.53
N ARG A 519 -23.75 8.97 -0.21
CA ARG A 519 -24.86 8.59 -1.09
C ARG A 519 -26.09 9.45 -0.84
N THR A 520 -27.06 9.38 -1.75
CA THR A 520 -28.39 9.93 -1.53
C THR A 520 -29.06 9.20 -0.37
N LEU A 521 -29.63 9.98 0.55
CA LEU A 521 -30.47 9.50 1.64
C LEU A 521 -31.85 10.15 1.49
N PHE A 522 -32.89 9.46 1.94
CA PHE A 522 -34.27 9.90 1.75
C PHE A 522 -34.90 10.31 3.08
N ASP A 523 -35.53 11.48 3.13
CA ASP A 523 -36.25 11.97 4.31
C ASP A 523 -37.74 11.58 4.25
N PRO A 524 -38.24 10.73 5.16
CA PRO A 524 -39.63 10.27 5.15
C PRO A 524 -40.66 11.34 5.50
N THR A 525 -40.22 12.53 5.93
CA THR A 525 -41.10 13.68 6.12
C THR A 525 -41.37 14.45 4.83
N LEU A 526 -40.63 14.13 3.75
CA LEU A 526 -40.72 14.77 2.45
C LEU A 526 -41.37 13.82 1.41
N PRO A 527 -42.61 14.09 0.98
CA PRO A 527 -43.30 13.25 -0.02
C PRO A 527 -42.55 13.06 -1.36
N ALA A 528 -41.73 14.05 -1.74
CA ALA A 528 -40.91 13.99 -2.93
C ALA A 528 -39.80 12.93 -2.81
N ASP A 529 -39.17 12.83 -1.64
CA ASP A 529 -38.14 11.83 -1.37
C ASP A 529 -38.74 10.43 -1.34
N MET A 530 -39.94 10.25 -0.78
CA MET A 530 -40.62 8.95 -0.78
C MET A 530 -41.04 8.52 -2.18
N SER A 531 -41.48 9.46 -3.02
CA SER A 531 -41.75 9.19 -4.44
C SER A 531 -40.48 8.78 -5.19
N ALA A 532 -39.33 9.37 -4.86
CA ALA A 532 -38.04 9.01 -5.43
C ALA A 532 -37.58 7.63 -4.94
N LEU A 533 -37.66 7.36 -3.63
CA LEU A 533 -37.34 6.07 -3.00
C LEU A 533 -38.18 4.92 -3.60
N ALA A 534 -39.49 5.10 -3.74
CA ALA A 534 -40.36 4.10 -4.36
C ALA A 534 -39.94 3.78 -5.82
N ALA A 535 -39.37 4.75 -6.53
CA ALA A 535 -38.87 4.55 -7.89
C ALA A 535 -37.51 3.83 -7.95
N THR A 536 -36.73 3.81 -6.85
CA THR A 536 -35.46 3.08 -6.78
C THR A 536 -35.66 1.59 -6.53
N GLY A 537 -36.77 1.21 -5.88
CA GLY A 537 -37.03 -0.18 -5.49
C GLY A 537 -36.10 -0.69 -4.38
N GLN A 538 -35.52 0.21 -3.58
CA GLN A 538 -34.60 -0.15 -2.50
C GLN A 538 -35.29 -0.71 -1.25
N CYS A 539 -36.57 -0.41 -1.03
CA CYS A 539 -37.29 -0.99 0.10
C CYS A 539 -37.53 -2.49 -0.11
N PRO A 540 -37.40 -3.31 0.95
CA PRO A 540 -37.82 -4.70 0.92
C PRO A 540 -39.30 -4.86 0.54
N VAL A 541 -39.71 -6.08 0.19
CA VAL A 541 -41.09 -6.39 -0.23
C VAL A 541 -42.15 -5.96 0.80
N ASN A 542 -41.80 -5.93 2.08
CA ASN A 542 -42.70 -5.54 3.16
C ASN A 542 -42.61 -4.05 3.52
N GLY A 543 -41.74 -3.29 2.86
CA GLY A 543 -41.57 -1.86 3.08
C GLY A 543 -40.27 -1.49 3.81
N CYS A 544 -40.05 -0.18 3.92
CA CYS A 544 -39.02 0.41 4.76
C CYS A 544 -39.62 0.85 6.09
N ASP A 545 -39.54 -0.01 7.11
CA ASP A 545 -40.21 0.17 8.40
C ASP A 545 -39.36 0.91 9.44
N LEU A 546 -38.11 1.23 9.13
CA LEU A 546 -37.18 1.90 10.06
C LEU A 546 -36.72 3.26 9.55
N THR A 547 -36.65 4.22 10.46
CA THR A 547 -36.13 5.58 10.19
C THR A 547 -35.17 6.01 11.29
N LEU A 548 -34.06 6.65 10.92
CA LEU A 548 -33.21 7.37 11.85
C LEU A 548 -33.70 8.79 12.03
N ARG A 549 -33.83 9.24 13.28
CA ARG A 549 -33.93 10.65 13.62
C ARG A 549 -32.60 11.12 14.20
N VAL A 550 -31.97 12.07 13.53
CA VAL A 550 -30.61 12.54 13.86
C VAL A 550 -30.66 14.01 14.23
N VAL A 551 -30.04 14.37 15.34
CA VAL A 551 -29.82 15.77 15.72
C VAL A 551 -28.36 16.14 15.46
N GLN A 552 -28.12 16.93 14.42
CA GLN A 552 -26.79 17.36 13.99
C GLN A 552 -26.73 18.88 13.87
N GLY A 553 -25.75 19.51 14.53
CA GLY A 553 -25.61 20.99 14.51
C GLY A 553 -26.85 21.74 15.04
N GLY A 554 -27.66 21.08 15.86
CA GLY A 554 -28.94 21.61 16.37
C GLY A 554 -30.12 21.48 15.41
N GLN A 555 -29.94 20.88 14.24
CA GLN A 555 -31.00 20.54 13.29
C GLN A 555 -31.44 19.08 13.47
N THR A 556 -32.73 18.82 13.29
CA THR A 556 -33.27 17.46 13.29
C THR A 556 -33.59 17.04 11.87
N SER A 557 -33.00 15.92 11.43
CA SER A 557 -33.23 15.30 10.13
C SER A 557 -33.72 13.87 10.30
N HIS A 558 -34.43 13.36 9.30
CA HIS A 558 -34.89 11.98 9.27
C HIS A 558 -34.32 11.26 8.05
N TYR A 559 -33.95 10.00 8.21
CA TYR A 559 -33.38 9.18 7.14
C TYR A 559 -34.02 7.80 7.14
N VAL A 560 -34.64 7.42 6.04
CA VAL A 560 -35.17 6.06 5.87
C VAL A 560 -34.02 5.05 5.84
N LEU A 561 -34.22 3.94 6.54
CA LEU A 561 -33.39 2.74 6.42
C LEU A 561 -34.12 1.72 5.54
N ALA A 562 -33.38 1.06 4.65
CA ALA A 562 -33.95 0.17 3.63
C ALA A 562 -34.28 -1.22 4.20
N GLN A 563 -35.12 -1.27 5.23
CA GLN A 563 -35.30 -2.44 6.10
C GLN A 563 -36.75 -2.64 6.48
N ASP A 564 -37.26 -3.87 6.42
CA ASP A 564 -38.55 -4.20 6.99
C ASP A 564 -38.46 -4.44 8.50
N TRP A 565 -39.59 -4.42 9.20
CA TRP A 565 -39.71 -4.73 10.63
C TRP A 565 -40.61 -5.94 10.83
N ASN A 566 -40.23 -7.07 10.23
CA ASN A 566 -41.02 -8.29 10.23
C ASN A 566 -40.78 -9.15 11.47
N THR A 567 -41.61 -8.97 12.49
CA THR A 567 -41.48 -9.73 13.74
C THR A 567 -41.83 -11.22 13.64
N ASN A 568 -42.36 -11.68 12.50
CA ASN A 568 -42.69 -13.09 12.28
C ASN A 568 -41.50 -13.90 11.76
N LEU A 569 -40.39 -13.24 11.40
CA LEU A 569 -39.19 -13.95 11.00
C LEU A 569 -38.60 -14.68 12.22
N PRO A 570 -38.26 -15.97 12.09
CA PRO A 570 -37.62 -16.69 13.16
C PRO A 570 -36.21 -16.15 13.37
N TYR A 571 -35.69 -16.16 14.60
CA TYR A 571 -34.33 -15.70 14.89
C TYR A 571 -33.21 -16.45 14.14
N SER A 572 -33.52 -17.62 13.58
CA SER A 572 -32.62 -18.40 12.73
C SER A 572 -32.57 -17.91 11.28
N ASN A 573 -33.49 -17.02 10.87
CA ASN A 573 -33.43 -16.36 9.57
C ASN A 573 -32.38 -15.25 9.62
N ALA A 574 -31.48 -15.22 8.63
CA ALA A 574 -30.49 -14.16 8.48
C ALA A 574 -31.14 -12.77 8.36
N ASP A 575 -32.31 -12.66 7.74
CA ASP A 575 -33.04 -11.40 7.57
C ASP A 575 -33.66 -10.89 8.88
N SER A 576 -33.67 -11.70 9.96
CA SER A 576 -34.22 -11.29 11.26
C SER A 576 -33.27 -10.41 12.09
N PHE A 577 -32.02 -10.28 11.65
CA PHE A 577 -31.00 -9.43 12.24
C PHE A 577 -30.26 -8.68 11.15
N ILE A 578 -30.19 -7.37 11.28
CA ILE A 578 -29.58 -6.50 10.29
C ILE A 578 -28.56 -5.57 10.92
N ASP A 579 -27.54 -5.23 10.14
CA ASP A 579 -26.68 -4.09 10.36
C ASP A 579 -26.89 -3.13 9.18
N GLU A 580 -26.86 -1.82 9.42
CA GLU A 580 -26.89 -0.82 8.36
C GLU A 580 -26.06 0.39 8.76
N ALA A 581 -25.38 1.00 7.79
CA ALA A 581 -24.68 2.25 8.00
C ALA A 581 -24.99 3.32 6.95
N ILE A 582 -24.94 4.58 7.39
CA ILE A 582 -25.07 5.76 6.52
C ILE A 582 -23.97 6.79 6.81
N ASN A 583 -23.59 7.56 5.80
CA ASN A 583 -22.65 8.67 5.93
C ASN A 583 -23.38 10.01 5.91
N LEU A 584 -23.11 10.85 6.91
CA LEU A 584 -23.63 12.21 7.02
C LEU A 584 -22.50 13.24 6.93
N PRO A 585 -22.61 14.30 6.12
CA PRO A 585 -21.59 15.33 6.04
C PRO A 585 -21.32 15.99 7.40
N ALA A 586 -20.05 16.05 7.82
CA ALA A 586 -19.64 16.71 9.05
C ALA A 586 -19.83 18.23 8.99
N SER A 587 -19.94 18.80 7.79
CA SER A 587 -20.25 20.22 7.56
C SER A 587 -21.61 20.65 8.12
N ALA A 588 -22.53 19.71 8.38
CA ALA A 588 -23.80 19.98 9.06
C ALA A 588 -23.67 20.13 10.59
N GLY A 589 -22.46 19.93 11.15
CA GLY A 589 -22.15 20.07 12.57
C GLY A 589 -21.96 18.73 13.28
N ILE A 590 -21.84 18.78 14.61
CA ILE A 590 -21.65 17.58 15.45
C ILE A 590 -22.99 16.88 15.66
N ILE A 591 -22.99 15.54 15.60
CA ILE A 591 -24.13 14.70 15.92
C ILE A 591 -24.24 14.57 17.45
N THR A 592 -25.42 14.91 17.98
CA THR A 592 -25.68 14.95 19.43
C THR A 592 -26.70 13.90 19.89
N SER A 593 -27.53 13.42 18.98
CA SER A 593 -28.51 12.37 19.25
C SER A 593 -28.85 11.60 17.99
N VAL A 594 -29.04 10.29 18.14
CA VAL A 594 -29.55 9.39 17.11
C VAL A 594 -30.61 8.51 17.74
N GLU A 595 -31.78 8.45 17.10
CA GLU A 595 -32.89 7.60 17.51
C GLU A 595 -33.31 6.71 16.35
N VAL A 596 -33.61 5.44 16.66
CA VAL A 596 -34.20 4.51 15.69
C VAL A 596 -35.70 4.49 15.92
N LEU A 597 -36.45 4.86 14.89
CA LEU A 597 -37.89 4.97 14.89
C LEU A 597 -38.51 3.83 14.11
N LEU A 598 -39.63 3.31 14.62
CA LEU A 598 -40.52 2.46 13.83
C LEU A 598 -41.45 3.36 13.00
N THR A 599 -41.38 3.21 11.69
CA THR A 599 -42.11 3.98 10.69
C THR A 599 -42.74 3.01 9.70
N ASP A 600 -43.86 2.41 10.08
CA ASP A 600 -44.60 1.42 9.29
C ASP A 600 -44.69 1.83 7.81
N ASN A 601 -43.95 1.11 6.98
CA ASN A 601 -43.77 1.26 5.55
C ASN A 601 -43.62 2.71 5.04
N ALA A 602 -42.47 3.33 5.35
CA ALA A 602 -42.17 4.72 5.02
C ALA A 602 -42.26 5.07 3.52
N GLU A 603 -41.99 4.14 2.60
CA GLU A 603 -42.13 4.39 1.13
C GLU A 603 -43.57 4.77 0.73
N THR A 604 -44.57 4.48 1.56
CA THR A 604 -45.97 4.83 1.30
C THR A 604 -46.33 6.26 1.68
N TYR A 605 -45.45 7.00 2.36
CA TYR A 605 -45.69 8.36 2.86
C TYR A 605 -45.61 9.41 1.75
N THR A 606 -46.59 9.36 0.85
CA THR A 606 -46.65 10.16 -0.38
C THR A 606 -47.41 11.47 -0.22
N ASN A 607 -47.93 11.77 0.97
CA ASN A 607 -48.61 13.02 1.31
C ASN A 607 -48.02 13.68 2.56
N ILE A 608 -48.22 15.00 2.66
CA ILE A 608 -47.87 15.75 3.86
C ILE A 608 -48.70 15.23 5.03
N GLY A 609 -48.02 14.83 6.11
CA GLY A 609 -48.63 14.33 7.34
C GLY A 609 -48.76 12.81 7.43
N ASP A 610 -48.32 12.07 6.42
CA ASP A 610 -48.27 10.60 6.47
C ASP A 610 -47.20 10.10 7.47
N PHE A 611 -46.10 10.86 7.61
CA PHE A 611 -45.11 10.60 8.66
C PHE A 611 -45.76 10.80 10.05
N PRO A 612 -45.65 9.82 10.97
CA PRO A 612 -46.29 9.91 12.28
C PRO A 612 -45.82 11.14 13.08
N ALA A 613 -46.76 11.89 13.65
CA ALA A 613 -46.43 13.01 14.54
C ALA A 613 -45.75 12.56 15.85
N SER A 614 -45.86 11.29 16.20
CA SER A 614 -45.24 10.69 17.40
C SER A 614 -44.85 9.24 17.10
N PRO A 615 -43.76 9.03 16.34
CA PRO A 615 -43.30 7.70 15.98
C PRO A 615 -42.79 6.95 17.21
N VAL A 616 -42.90 5.62 17.19
CA VAL A 616 -42.40 4.77 18.29
C VAL A 616 -40.88 4.76 18.25
N VAL A 617 -40.24 5.15 19.34
CA VAL A 617 -38.78 5.11 19.49
C VAL A 617 -38.36 3.71 19.97
N LEU A 618 -37.65 2.97 19.12
CA LEU A 618 -37.12 1.63 19.43
C LEU A 618 -35.78 1.71 20.17
N ASN A 619 -34.98 2.73 19.87
CA ASN A 619 -33.70 2.98 20.50
C ASN A 619 -33.41 4.49 20.57
N GLN A 620 -32.79 4.93 21.65
CA GLN A 620 -32.28 6.29 21.81
C GLN A 620 -30.80 6.23 22.22
N GLY A 621 -29.93 6.66 21.31
CA GLY A 621 -28.52 6.93 21.57
C GLY A 621 -28.33 8.41 21.91
N ALA A 622 -27.77 8.69 23.07
CA ALA A 622 -27.34 10.03 23.48
C ALA A 622 -25.86 9.96 23.85
N TRP A 623 -25.03 10.74 23.17
CA TRP A 623 -23.59 10.70 23.31
C TRP A 623 -23.08 12.11 23.62
N PRO A 624 -22.37 12.32 24.74
CA PRO A 624 -21.61 13.54 24.90
C PRO A 624 -20.39 13.46 23.95
N TYR A 625 -20.40 14.24 22.87
CA TYR A 625 -19.15 14.57 22.20
C TYR A 625 -18.37 15.52 23.12
N PRO A 626 -17.12 15.22 23.51
CA PRO A 626 -16.26 16.20 24.16
C PRO A 626 -15.89 17.37 23.23
#